data_AF-D8QTS2-F1
#
_entry.id   AF-D8QTS2-F1
#
_cell.length_a   1.000
_cell.length_b   1.000
_cell.length_c   1.000
_cell.angle_alpha   90.00
_cell.angle_beta   90.00
_cell.angle_gamma   90.00
#
_symmetry.space_group_name_H-M   'P 1'
#
loop_
_entity.id
_entity.type
_entity.pdbx_description
1 polymer ?
#
loop_
_entity_poly.entity_id
_entity_poly.type
_entity_poly.pdbx_seq_one_letter_code
_entity_poly.pdbx_strand_id
1 'polypeptide(L)'
;GRGGTSTVYKGFLQNTPTSRIEVAVKDLQSNSPDHEAEQQFREELNMISRVRHQNLVALQGWCHEHDKLLLVYECMSKGSLDKVLFTSASGSTNPLSWNQRFNIIRCVAEALRYLHEGLEKRIVHRDIKAANVLLDERMTAKMGDFGLARLMQHTIGSQTMTRAGTLGYI
;
A
#
# COMPACT_ATOMS: atom_id res chain seq x y z
N GLY A 1 -11.69 6.10 -0.21
CA GLY A 1 -10.78 6.86 -1.09
C GLY A 1 -10.97 6.38 -2.51
N ARG A 2 -10.69 7.21 -3.52
CA ARG A 2 -10.78 6.83 -4.94
C ARG A 2 -9.42 7.07 -5.58
N GLY A 3 -8.85 6.04 -6.18
CA GLY A 3 -7.63 6.11 -7.00
C GLY A 3 -7.97 5.99 -8.48
N GLY A 4 -6.94 6.00 -9.33
CA GLY A 4 -7.13 5.87 -10.78
C GLY A 4 -7.70 4.52 -11.22
N THR A 5 -7.36 3.44 -10.50
CA THR A 5 -7.70 2.07 -10.89
C THR A 5 -8.55 1.32 -9.87
N SER A 6 -8.84 1.93 -8.72
CA SER A 6 -9.56 1.27 -7.62
C SER A 6 -10.30 2.25 -6.73
N THR A 7 -11.27 1.72 -5.98
CA THR A 7 -11.95 2.43 -4.90
C THR A 7 -11.69 1.72 -3.59
N VAL A 8 -11.32 2.46 -2.55
CA VAL A 8 -11.04 1.92 -1.22
C VAL A 8 -12.16 2.34 -0.26
N TYR A 9 -12.82 1.36 0.33
CA TYR A 9 -13.89 1.54 1.31
C TYR A 9 -13.36 1.27 2.72
N LYS A 10 -13.89 2.00 3.70
CA LYS A 10 -13.72 1.61 5.11
C LYS A 10 -14.77 0.55 5.43
N GLY A 11 -14.32 -0.57 5.99
CA GLY A 11 -15.18 -1.69 6.37
C GLY A 11 -14.87 -2.17 7.78
N PHE A 12 -15.62 -3.19 8.21
CA PHE A 12 -15.40 -3.84 9.49
C PHE A 12 -15.54 -5.35 9.32
N LEU A 13 -14.55 -6.11 9.78
CA LEU A 13 -14.65 -7.57 9.90
C LEU A 13 -15.23 -7.91 11.26
N GLN A 14 -16.23 -8.80 11.27
CA GLN A 14 -16.87 -9.29 12.48
C GLN A 14 -16.54 -10.78 12.63
N ASN A 15 -15.50 -11.09 13.41
CA ASN A 15 -15.08 -12.48 13.65
C ASN A 15 -15.89 -13.14 14.79
N THR A 16 -16.42 -12.33 15.70
CA THR A 16 -17.34 -12.73 16.77
C THR A 16 -18.38 -11.62 16.97
N PRO A 17 -19.50 -11.86 17.66
CA PRO A 17 -20.50 -10.81 17.92
C PRO A 17 -19.93 -9.55 18.57
N THR A 18 -18.83 -9.67 19.31
CA THR A 18 -18.17 -8.58 20.06
C THR A 18 -16.90 -8.04 19.40
N SER A 19 -16.32 -8.74 18.41
CA SER A 19 -15.10 -8.31 17.72
C SER A 19 -15.46 -7.54 16.46
N ARG A 20 -15.01 -6.28 16.37
CA ARG A 20 -15.17 -5.44 15.18
C ARG A 20 -13.81 -4.87 14.79
N ILE A 21 -13.19 -5.45 13.77
CA ILE A 21 -11.86 -5.05 13.30
C ILE A 21 -12.05 -4.09 12.11
N GLU A 22 -11.53 -2.87 12.22
CA GLU A 22 -11.54 -1.92 11.10
C GLU A 22 -10.63 -2.39 9.97
N VAL A 23 -11.15 -2.36 8.74
CA VAL A 23 -10.41 -2.75 7.53
C VAL A 23 -10.59 -1.73 6.42
N ALA A 24 -9.63 -1.74 5.49
CA ALA A 24 -9.72 -1.03 4.22
C ALA A 24 -9.95 -2.05 3.09
N VAL A 25 -11.07 -1.94 2.39
CA VAL A 25 -11.45 -2.83 1.28
C VAL A 25 -11.15 -2.13 -0.03
N LYS A 26 -10.11 -2.56 -0.74
CA LYS A 26 -9.75 -2.07 -2.08
C LYS A 26 -10.51 -2.89 -3.11
N ASP A 27 -11.45 -2.24 -3.79
CA ASP A 27 -12.22 -2.76 -4.92
C ASP A 27 -11.54 -2.36 -6.23
N LEU A 28 -10.98 -3.35 -6.92
CA LEU A 28 -10.23 -3.16 -8.17
C LEU A 28 -11.14 -3.12 -9.40
N GLN A 29 -12.36 -3.64 -9.31
CA GLN A 29 -13.30 -3.65 -10.44
C GLN A 29 -14.11 -2.36 -10.53
N SER A 30 -14.18 -1.58 -9.46
CA SER A 30 -14.96 -0.33 -9.42
C SER A 30 -14.61 0.72 -10.48
N ASN A 31 -13.36 0.77 -10.97
CA ASN A 31 -12.88 1.82 -11.88
C ASN A 31 -11.98 1.30 -13.04
N SER A 32 -11.92 -0.01 -13.28
CA SER A 32 -11.03 -0.60 -14.30
C SER A 32 -11.79 -1.61 -15.19
N PRO A 33 -11.41 -1.76 -16.47
CA PRO A 33 -11.90 -2.87 -17.31
C PRO A 33 -11.58 -4.22 -16.67
N ASP A 34 -12.43 -5.23 -16.86
CA ASP A 34 -12.34 -6.53 -16.17
C ASP A 34 -10.95 -7.19 -16.29
N HIS A 35 -10.37 -7.22 -17.50
CA HIS A 35 -9.04 -7.81 -17.72
C HIS A 35 -7.92 -7.06 -16.96
N GLU A 36 -7.98 -5.73 -16.90
CA GLU A 36 -6.99 -4.93 -16.16
C GLU A 36 -7.17 -5.07 -14.66
N ALA A 37 -8.42 -5.12 -14.18
CA ALA A 37 -8.73 -5.35 -12.77
C ALA A 37 -8.21 -6.71 -12.30
N GLU A 38 -8.43 -7.77 -13.10
CA GLU A 38 -7.93 -9.12 -12.82
C GLU A 38 -6.40 -9.18 -12.79
N GLN A 39 -5.74 -8.53 -13.75
CA GLN A 39 -4.28 -8.45 -13.76
C GLN A 39 -3.76 -7.73 -12.51
N GLN A 40 -4.32 -6.57 -12.16
CA GLN A 40 -3.90 -5.81 -10.97
C GLN A 40 -4.15 -6.60 -9.69
N PHE A 41 -5.29 -7.28 -9.58
CA PHE A 41 -5.62 -8.14 -8.45
C PHE A 41 -4.57 -9.23 -8.27
N ARG A 42 -4.26 -9.99 -9.35
CA ARG A 42 -3.28 -11.07 -9.30
C ARG A 42 -1.88 -10.58 -9.02
N GLU A 43 -1.47 -9.46 -9.61
CA GLU A 43 -0.16 -8.85 -9.39
C GLU A 43 0.00 -8.40 -7.94
N GLU A 44 -0.95 -7.63 -7.42
CA GLU A 44 -0.89 -7.13 -6.05
C GLU A 44 -0.97 -8.28 -5.04
N LEU A 45 -1.92 -9.21 -5.21
CA LEU A 45 -2.08 -10.38 -4.34
C LEU A 45 -0.80 -11.23 -4.28
N ASN A 46 -0.20 -11.53 -5.44
CA ASN A 46 1.03 -12.33 -5.51
C ASN A 46 2.22 -11.65 -4.83
N MET A 47 2.30 -10.32 -4.83
CA MET A 47 3.39 -9.59 -4.18
C MET A 47 3.14 -9.42 -2.69
N ILE A 48 1.95 -8.95 -2.29
CA ILE A 48 1.65 -8.67 -0.89
C ILE A 48 1.59 -9.94 -0.03
N SER A 49 1.19 -11.09 -0.59
CA SER A 49 1.16 -12.35 0.14
C SER A 49 2.53 -12.88 0.55
N ARG A 50 3.62 -12.34 -0.03
CA ARG A 50 5.00 -12.74 0.23
C ARG A 50 5.70 -11.93 1.32
N VAL A 51 5.06 -10.86 1.78
CA VAL A 51 5.71 -9.87 2.64
C VAL A 51 4.97 -9.73 3.96
N ARG A 52 5.74 -9.64 5.05
CA ARG A 52 5.20 -9.35 6.39
C ARG A 52 6.22 -8.54 7.16
N HIS A 53 5.90 -7.26 7.39
CA HIS A 53 6.78 -6.34 8.08
C HIS A 53 5.96 -5.25 8.78
N GLN A 54 6.45 -4.75 9.91
CA GLN A 54 5.74 -3.75 10.72
C GLN A 54 5.46 -2.43 9.97
N ASN A 55 6.29 -2.12 8.97
CA ASN A 55 6.17 -0.91 8.13
C ASN A 55 5.60 -1.19 6.74
N LEU A 56 4.93 -2.33 6.55
CA LEU A 56 4.14 -2.64 5.36
C LEU A 56 2.68 -2.83 5.75
N VAL A 57 1.76 -2.32 4.93
CA VAL A 57 0.32 -2.46 5.18
C VAL A 57 -0.06 -3.93 4.99
N ALA A 58 -0.56 -4.57 6.04
CA ALA A 58 -0.87 -5.99 6.03
C ALA A 58 -2.17 -6.28 5.27
N LEU A 59 -2.09 -7.22 4.32
CA LEU A 59 -3.27 -7.86 3.74
C LEU A 59 -3.89 -8.80 4.78
N GLN A 60 -5.16 -8.57 5.12
CA GLN A 60 -5.96 -9.40 6.02
C GLN A 60 -6.71 -10.52 5.28
N GLY A 61 -7.08 -10.28 4.03
CA GLY A 61 -7.81 -11.24 3.20
C GLY A 61 -8.08 -10.70 1.80
N TRP A 62 -8.78 -11.48 1.00
CA TRP A 62 -9.15 -11.14 -0.37
C TRP A 62 -10.48 -11.81 -0.72
N CYS A 63 -11.14 -11.32 -1.77
CA CYS A 63 -12.33 -11.92 -2.36
C CYS A 63 -12.17 -11.93 -3.88
N HIS A 64 -12.42 -13.08 -4.49
CA HIS A 64 -12.52 -13.27 -5.92
C HIS A 64 -13.77 -14.12 -6.19
N GLU A 65 -14.94 -13.50 -6.09
CA GLU A 65 -16.23 -14.16 -6.29
C GLU A 65 -17.26 -13.16 -6.82
N HIS A 66 -18.29 -13.64 -7.53
CA HIS A 66 -19.47 -12.86 -7.93
C HIS A 66 -19.13 -11.51 -8.60
N ASP A 67 -18.18 -11.49 -9.53
CA ASP A 67 -17.69 -10.26 -10.18
C ASP A 67 -17.26 -9.21 -9.14
N LYS A 68 -16.46 -9.66 -8.16
CA LYS A 68 -15.77 -8.82 -7.18
C LYS A 68 -14.33 -9.25 -7.02
N LEU A 69 -13.44 -8.30 -7.23
CA LEU A 69 -12.01 -8.41 -6.98
C LEU A 69 -11.62 -7.48 -5.84
N LEU A 70 -11.64 -8.00 -4.61
CA LEU A 70 -11.43 -7.23 -3.39
C LEU A 70 -10.15 -7.65 -2.68
N LEU A 71 -9.35 -6.68 -2.28
CA LEU A 71 -8.24 -6.87 -1.35
C LEU A 71 -8.57 -6.17 -0.03
N VAL A 72 -8.49 -6.91 1.08
CA VAL A 72 -8.84 -6.43 2.41
C VAL A 72 -7.56 -6.20 3.21
N TYR A 73 -7.30 -4.96 3.58
CA TYR A 73 -6.12 -4.54 4.32
C TYR A 73 -6.48 -4.10 5.74
N GLU A 74 -5.47 -4.04 6.61
CA GLU A 74 -5.61 -3.28 7.86
C GLU A 74 -5.98 -1.81 7.58
N CYS A 75 -6.82 -1.23 8.43
CA CYS A 75 -7.23 0.16 8.28
C CYS A 75 -6.19 1.12 8.86
N MET A 76 -5.76 2.08 8.04
CA MET A 76 -4.80 3.13 8.43
C MET A 76 -5.56 4.43 8.73
N SER A 77 -5.85 4.66 10.02
CA SER A 77 -6.85 5.64 10.46
C SER A 77 -6.51 7.11 10.15
N LYS A 78 -5.23 7.45 9.97
CA LYS A 78 -4.80 8.80 9.57
C LYS A 78 -4.68 8.97 8.05
N GLY A 79 -4.97 7.92 7.29
CA GLY A 79 -4.95 7.94 5.83
C GLY A 79 -3.53 8.04 5.25
N SER A 80 -3.44 8.60 4.06
CA SER A 80 -2.19 8.71 3.29
C SER A 80 -1.39 9.96 3.66
N LEU A 81 -0.06 9.86 3.58
CA LEU A 81 0.87 10.89 3.97
C LEU A 81 0.75 12.15 3.09
N ASP A 82 0.44 12.00 1.81
CA ASP A 82 0.18 13.13 0.90
C ASP A 82 -0.93 14.05 1.42
N LYS A 83 -2.03 13.49 1.94
CA LYS A 83 -3.11 14.28 2.54
C LYS A 83 -2.62 15.00 3.79
N VAL A 84 -1.84 14.35 4.64
CA VAL A 84 -1.30 15.00 5.85
C VAL A 84 -0.33 16.13 5.48
N LEU A 85 0.50 15.93 4.45
CA LEU A 85 1.47 16.92 3.98
C LEU A 85 0.82 18.09 3.26
N PHE A 86 -0.15 17.84 2.38
CA PHE A 86 -0.64 18.82 1.42
C PHE A 86 -2.05 19.36 1.74
N THR A 87 -2.89 18.65 2.50
CA THR A 87 -4.16 19.21 2.99
C THR A 87 -3.95 20.27 4.08
N SER A 88 -2.81 20.24 4.77
CA SER A 88 -2.39 21.33 5.68
C SER A 88 -2.22 22.69 4.98
N ALA A 89 -2.16 22.74 3.64
CA ALA A 89 -2.07 23.97 2.86
C ALA A 89 -3.41 24.74 2.77
N SER A 90 -4.55 24.16 3.18
CA SER A 90 -5.88 24.79 3.11
C SER A 90 -6.33 25.47 4.41
N GLY A 91 -5.41 25.80 5.32
CA GLY A 91 -5.68 26.65 6.48
C GLY A 91 -6.12 25.94 7.77
N SER A 92 -6.14 24.60 7.81
CA SER A 92 -6.46 23.86 9.03
C SER A 92 -5.63 22.57 9.16
N THR A 93 -4.44 22.65 9.74
CA THR A 93 -3.81 21.62 10.61
C THR A 93 -2.36 21.99 10.93
N ASN A 94 -1.89 21.64 12.13
CA ASN A 94 -0.49 21.73 12.51
C ASN A 94 0.37 20.87 11.55
N PRO A 95 1.42 21.45 10.92
CA PRO A 95 2.31 20.69 10.06
C PRO A 95 3.02 19.59 10.85
N LEU A 96 3.40 18.51 10.17
CA LEU A 96 4.21 17.45 10.77
C LEU A 96 5.48 18.05 11.38
N SER A 97 5.71 17.74 12.67
CA SER A 97 6.95 18.10 13.35
C SER A 97 8.13 17.37 12.73
N TRP A 98 9.34 17.89 12.93
CA TRP A 98 10.54 17.24 12.43
C TRP A 98 10.67 15.79 12.90
N ASN A 99 10.40 15.53 14.18
CA ASN A 99 10.44 14.18 14.75
C ASN A 99 9.43 13.23 14.08
N GLN A 100 8.23 13.71 13.75
CA GLN A 100 7.25 12.91 13.00
C GLN A 100 7.76 12.60 11.59
N ARG A 101 8.29 13.59 10.87
CA ARG A 101 8.87 13.40 9.53
C ARG A 101 10.00 12.39 9.54
N PHE A 102 10.93 12.52 10.49
CA PHE A 102 12.05 11.60 10.65
C PHE A 102 11.58 10.18 10.93
N ASN A 103 10.60 9.99 11.82
CA ASN A 103 10.04 8.67 12.11
C ASN A 103 9.36 8.04 10.89
N ILE A 104 8.64 8.83 10.09
CA ILE A 104 8.02 8.39 8.85
C ILE A 104 9.09 7.92 7.84
N ILE A 105 10.15 8.73 7.65
CA ILE A 105 11.28 8.38 6.76
C ILE A 105 11.95 7.09 7.23
N ARG A 106 12.22 6.94 8.54
CA ARG A 106 12.80 5.73 9.12
C ARG A 106 11.94 4.50 8.84
N CYS A 107 10.63 4.58 9.06
CA CYS A 107 9.70 3.49 8.79
C CYS A 107 9.71 3.07 7.30
N VAL A 108 9.72 4.05 6.39
CA VAL A 108 9.80 3.80 4.95
C VAL A 108 11.14 3.16 4.57
N ALA A 109 12.26 3.64 5.13
CA ALA A 109 13.58 3.06 4.91
C ALA A 109 13.68 1.61 5.43
N GLU A 110 13.10 1.32 6.59
CA GLU A 110 13.04 -0.04 7.15
C GLU A 110 12.22 -0.99 6.27
N ALA A 111 11.06 -0.53 5.77
CA ALA A 111 10.27 -1.28 4.80
C ALA A 111 11.07 -1.58 3.51
N LEU A 112 11.76 -0.58 2.96
CA LEU A 112 12.55 -0.75 1.73
C LEU A 112 13.73 -1.69 1.93
N ARG A 113 14.45 -1.55 3.04
CA ARG A 113 15.54 -2.47 3.41
C ARG A 113 15.02 -3.90 3.51
N TYR A 114 13.87 -4.10 4.16
CA TYR A 114 13.23 -5.41 4.23
C TYR A 114 12.90 -5.97 2.84
N LEU A 115 12.26 -5.19 1.96
CA LEU A 115 11.93 -5.63 0.60
C LEU A 115 13.17 -5.93 -0.25
N HIS A 116 14.24 -5.16 -0.06
CA HIS A 116 15.43 -5.27 -0.89
C HIS A 116 16.43 -6.32 -0.42
N GLU A 117 16.52 -6.57 0.88
CA GLU A 117 17.59 -7.36 1.50
C GLU A 117 17.06 -8.43 2.48
N GLY A 118 15.88 -8.22 3.05
CA GLY A 118 15.30 -9.11 4.07
C GLY A 118 14.58 -10.34 3.52
N LEU A 119 14.53 -10.50 2.20
CA LEU A 119 13.81 -11.56 1.49
C LEU A 119 14.77 -12.37 0.61
N GLU A 120 14.46 -13.65 0.41
CA GLU A 120 15.21 -14.55 -0.49
C GLU A 120 15.33 -13.96 -1.91
N LYS A 121 14.26 -13.34 -2.40
CA LYS A 121 14.23 -12.58 -3.64
C LYS A 121 13.94 -11.12 -3.33
N ARG A 122 14.69 -10.23 -3.97
CA ARG A 122 14.47 -8.78 -3.91
C ARG A 122 13.08 -8.46 -4.45
N ILE A 123 12.34 -7.60 -3.76
CA ILE A 123 11.11 -7.01 -4.26
C ILE A 123 11.35 -5.53 -4.50
N VAL A 124 11.16 -5.06 -5.74
CA VAL A 124 11.18 -3.63 -6.05
C VAL A 124 9.76 -3.12 -6.10
N HIS A 125 9.43 -2.14 -5.24
CA HIS A 125 8.08 -1.60 -5.09
C HIS A 125 7.58 -0.84 -6.34
N ARG A 126 8.48 -0.09 -7.00
CA ARG A 126 8.24 0.73 -8.20
C ARG A 126 7.24 1.90 -8.09
N ASP A 127 6.48 2.01 -7.01
CA ASP A 127 5.55 3.14 -6.80
C ASP A 127 5.67 3.79 -5.41
N ILE A 128 6.89 4.20 -5.05
CA ILE A 128 7.15 4.85 -3.74
C ILE A 128 6.81 6.34 -3.86
N LYS A 129 5.73 6.76 -3.20
CA LYS A 129 5.26 8.15 -3.14
C LYS A 129 4.45 8.40 -1.86
N ALA A 130 4.25 9.66 -1.51
CA ALA A 130 3.50 10.02 -0.29
C ALA A 130 2.06 9.46 -0.26
N ALA A 131 1.40 9.30 -1.42
CA ALA A 131 0.07 8.70 -1.50
C ALA A 131 0.03 7.21 -1.10
N ASN A 132 1.16 6.50 -1.23
CA ASN A 132 1.29 5.06 -0.93
C ASN A 132 1.94 4.82 0.45
N VAL A 133 2.22 5.87 1.21
CA VAL A 133 2.64 5.79 2.61
C VAL A 133 1.43 6.13 3.47
N LEU A 134 0.95 5.16 4.25
CA LEU A 134 -0.22 5.30 5.11
C LEU A 134 0.19 5.43 6.57
N LEU A 135 -0.63 6.13 7.36
CA LEU A 135 -0.37 6.44 8.76
C LEU A 135 -1.44 5.83 9.66
N ASP A 136 -1.01 5.14 10.71
CA ASP A 136 -1.90 4.61 11.74
C ASP A 136 -2.25 5.69 12.78
N GLU A 137 -3.03 5.31 13.79
CA GLU A 137 -3.47 6.23 14.86
C GLU A 137 -2.29 6.86 15.62
N ARG A 138 -1.16 6.14 15.71
CA ARG A 138 0.07 6.56 16.41
C ARG A 138 1.04 7.31 15.50
N MET A 139 0.63 7.66 14.28
CA MET A 139 1.48 8.29 13.26
C MET A 139 2.64 7.38 12.79
N THR A 140 2.52 6.06 12.97
CA THR A 140 3.48 5.09 12.43
C THR A 140 3.21 4.92 10.94
N ALA A 141 4.25 5.01 10.12
CA ALA A 141 4.13 4.86 8.69
C ALA A 141 4.23 3.40 8.25
N LYS A 142 3.36 3.03 7.30
CA LYS A 142 3.41 1.77 6.57
C LYS A 142 3.28 2.02 5.07
N MET A 143 4.12 1.36 4.29
CA MET A 143 4.05 1.39 2.83
C MET A 143 2.98 0.40 2.33
N GLY A 144 2.13 0.83 1.42
CA GLY A 144 1.12 0.01 0.76
C GLY A 144 1.17 0.15 -0.76
N ASP A 145 0.18 -0.44 -1.42
CA ASP A 145 0.01 -0.48 -2.88
C ASP A 145 1.12 -1.24 -3.63
N PHE A 146 0.98 -2.55 -3.67
CA PHE A 146 1.96 -3.46 -4.27
C PHE A 146 1.63 -3.85 -5.72
N GLY A 147 0.63 -3.22 -6.34
CA GLY A 147 0.20 -3.56 -7.71
C GLY A 147 1.33 -3.41 -8.75
N LEU A 148 2.23 -2.46 -8.55
CA LEU A 148 3.40 -2.28 -9.40
C LEU A 148 4.64 -3.03 -8.90
N ALA A 149 4.61 -3.69 -7.75
CA ALA A 149 5.81 -4.35 -7.23
C ALA A 149 6.24 -5.53 -8.10
N ARG A 150 7.55 -5.83 -8.16
CA ARG A 150 8.09 -6.97 -8.92
C ARG A 150 9.25 -7.66 -8.22
N LEU A 151 9.36 -8.97 -8.43
CA LEU A 151 10.46 -9.79 -7.93
C LEU A 151 11.69 -9.65 -8.84
N MET A 152 12.86 -9.58 -8.22
CA MET A 152 14.17 -9.57 -8.87
C MET A 152 15.09 -10.58 -8.17
N GLN A 153 15.96 -11.20 -8.95
CA GLN A 153 17.03 -12.03 -8.39
C GLN A 153 18.17 -11.14 -7.92
N HIS A 154 18.75 -11.45 -6.77
CA HIS A 154 19.91 -10.71 -6.25
C HIS A 154 21.15 -10.82 -7.14
N THR A 155 21.27 -11.94 -7.87
CA THR A 155 22.46 -12.31 -8.65
C THR A 155 22.47 -11.76 -10.07
N ILE A 156 21.36 -11.22 -10.57
CA ILE A 156 21.28 -10.67 -11.92
C ILE A 156 21.44 -9.14 -11.83
N GLY A 157 22.54 -8.61 -12.38
CA GLY A 157 22.90 -7.19 -12.26
C GLY A 157 21.85 -6.23 -12.83
N SER A 158 21.41 -6.43 -14.07
CA SER A 158 20.35 -5.64 -14.70
C SER A 158 19.30 -6.56 -15.29
N GLN A 159 18.02 -6.31 -14.97
CA GLN A 159 16.88 -6.97 -15.59
C GLN A 159 16.05 -5.93 -16.33
N THR A 160 15.71 -6.20 -17.59
CA THR A 160 14.82 -5.33 -18.35
C THR A 160 13.39 -5.50 -17.86
N MET A 161 12.73 -4.39 -17.55
CA MET A 161 11.35 -4.36 -17.08
C MET A 161 10.60 -3.25 -17.81
N THR A 162 9.31 -3.47 -18.09
CA THR A 162 8.44 -2.42 -18.61
C THR A 162 8.42 -1.25 -17.63
N ARG A 163 8.59 -0.03 -18.16
CA ARG A 163 8.56 1.20 -17.38
C ARG A 163 7.21 1.33 -16.68
N ALA A 164 7.24 1.50 -15.36
CA ALA A 164 6.07 1.68 -14.52
C ALA A 164 6.43 2.54 -13.30
N GLY A 165 5.44 3.21 -12.72
CA GLY A 165 5.60 4.08 -11.56
C GLY A 165 4.92 5.44 -11.77
N THR A 166 5.07 6.33 -10.81
CA THR A 166 4.54 7.69 -10.89
C THR A 166 5.56 8.65 -11.51
N LEU A 167 5.16 9.43 -12.52
CA LEU A 167 6.04 10.43 -13.14
C LEU A 167 6.57 11.42 -12.09
N GLY A 168 7.88 11.71 -12.14
CA GLY A 168 8.58 12.48 -11.10
C GLY A 168 9.17 11.65 -9.96
N TYR A 169 8.85 10.34 -9.92
CA TYR A 169 9.41 9.36 -8.96
C TYR A 169 10.13 8.18 -9.65
N ILE A 170 10.19 8.16 -10.99
CA ILE A 170 10.88 7.15 -11.82
C ILE A 170 12.22 7.69 -12.27
#